data_AF-A0A1E7J952-F1
#
_entry.id   AF-A0A1E7J952-F1
#
_cell.length_a   1.000
_cell.length_b   1.000
_cell.length_c   1.000
_cell.angle_alpha   90.00
_cell.angle_beta   90.00
_cell.angle_gamma   90.00
#
_symmetry.space_group_name_H-M   'P 1'
#
loop_
_entity.id
_entity.type
_entity.pdbx_description
1 polymer ?
#
loop_
_entity_poly.entity_id
_entity_poly.type
_entity_poly.pdbx_seq_one_letter_code
_entity_poly.pdbx_strand_id
1 'polypeptide(L)'
;MTITLSITKMVVIVTIKAIFKGGGPMQTIETYVPITQAKAKLLDIVRQLHDTDDTIAITKKGVPEAVILSMKKFEGFIETIDILADPEMVEQLKESAKDLKEGRLIDLDEAF
;
A
#
# COMPACT_ATOMS: atom_id res chain seq x y z
N MET A 1 -3.90 -3.00 -26.62
CA MET A 1 -4.52 -2.62 -25.33
C MET A 1 -4.05 -3.56 -24.21
N THR A 2 -2.75 -3.88 -24.19
CA THR A 2 -2.16 -4.91 -23.30
C THR A 2 -0.90 -4.38 -22.59
N ILE A 3 -0.32 -3.30 -23.10
CA ILE A 3 0.93 -2.69 -22.63
C ILE A 3 0.71 -1.85 -21.36
N THR A 4 -0.45 -1.19 -21.23
CA THR A 4 -0.81 -0.41 -20.04
C THR A 4 -0.85 -1.27 -18.77
N LEU A 5 -1.23 -2.55 -18.89
CA LEU A 5 -1.28 -3.50 -17.76
C LEU A 5 0.13 -3.87 -17.24
N SER A 6 1.13 -3.88 -18.13
CA SER A 6 2.52 -4.23 -17.78
C SER A 6 3.20 -3.11 -16.99
N ILE A 7 2.98 -1.85 -17.39
CA ILE A 7 3.53 -0.68 -16.69
C ILE A 7 2.85 -0.51 -15.32
N THR A 8 1.53 -0.67 -15.22
CA THR A 8 0.83 -0.62 -13.92
C THR A 8 1.35 -1.71 -12.98
N LYS A 9 1.49 -2.95 -13.47
CA LYS A 9 2.09 -4.03 -12.68
C LYS A 9 3.53 -3.72 -12.25
N MET A 10 4.35 -3.12 -13.12
CA MET A 10 5.72 -2.73 -12.78
C MET A 10 5.78 -1.59 -11.75
N VAL A 11 4.91 -0.60 -11.86
CA VAL A 11 4.76 0.47 -10.86
C VAL A 11 4.34 -0.12 -9.52
N VAL A 12 3.40 -1.08 -9.51
CA VAL A 12 2.98 -1.79 -8.30
C VAL A 12 4.13 -2.61 -7.72
N ILE A 13 4.96 -3.28 -8.54
CA ILE A 13 6.16 -3.99 -8.08
C ILE A 13 7.18 -3.03 -7.45
N VAL A 14 7.44 -1.89 -8.08
CA VAL A 14 8.36 -0.89 -7.54
C VAL A 14 7.79 -0.25 -6.28
N THR A 15 6.46 -0.08 -6.18
CA THR A 15 5.78 0.51 -5.02
C THR A 15 5.73 -0.48 -3.86
N ILE A 16 5.32 -1.73 -4.09
CA ILE A 16 5.36 -2.84 -3.12
C ILE A 16 6.82 -3.06 -2.70
N LYS A 17 7.79 -3.15 -3.62
CA LYS A 17 9.20 -3.27 -3.25
C LYS A 17 9.70 -2.03 -2.51
N ALA A 18 9.26 -0.81 -2.78
CA ALA A 18 9.63 0.36 -1.98
C ALA A 18 9.01 0.31 -0.56
N ILE A 19 7.79 -0.23 -0.42
CA ILE A 19 7.12 -0.46 0.86
C ILE A 19 7.75 -1.62 1.65
N PHE A 20 8.23 -2.68 0.97
CA PHE A 20 8.72 -3.92 1.57
C PHE A 20 10.25 -4.12 1.52
N LYS A 21 11.01 -3.31 0.78
CA LYS A 21 12.50 -3.33 0.74
C LYS A 21 13.04 -2.56 1.93
N GLY A 22 12.84 -3.20 3.06
CA GLY A 22 13.27 -2.81 4.38
C GLY A 22 12.38 -3.60 5.31
N GLY A 23 12.96 -4.42 6.18
CA GLY A 23 12.30 -4.79 7.43
C GLY A 23 12.10 -3.56 8.33
N GLY A 24 11.62 -2.46 7.74
CA GLY A 24 11.12 -1.30 8.44
C GLY A 24 9.79 -1.69 9.09
N PRO A 25 9.44 -1.07 10.22
CA PRO A 25 8.24 -1.41 10.94
C PRO A 25 7.05 -1.34 9.99
N MET A 26 6.23 -2.40 9.96
CA MET A 26 4.85 -2.32 9.50
C MET A 26 4.29 -1.00 10.01
N GLN A 27 3.85 -0.10 9.11
CA GLN A 27 3.47 1.26 9.49
C GLN A 27 2.60 1.19 10.74
N THR A 28 3.18 1.65 11.83
CA THR A 28 2.55 1.52 13.14
C THR A 28 1.45 2.56 13.19
N ILE A 29 0.32 2.23 13.79
CA ILE A 29 -0.73 3.23 13.99
C ILE A 29 -0.17 4.26 14.97
N GLU A 30 0.15 5.45 14.47
CA GLU A 30 0.77 6.51 15.28
C GLU A 30 -0.27 7.33 16.04
N THR A 31 -1.52 7.34 15.54
CA THR A 31 -2.60 8.16 16.07
C THR A 31 -3.78 7.32 16.55
N TYR A 32 -4.12 7.46 17.83
CA TYR A 32 -5.27 6.83 18.47
C TYR A 32 -6.25 7.90 18.95
N VAL A 33 -7.49 7.84 18.46
CA VAL A 33 -8.53 8.84 18.77
C VAL A 33 -9.70 8.15 19.46
N PRO A 34 -10.11 8.58 20.67
CA PRO A 34 -11.34 8.09 21.30
C PRO A 34 -12.56 8.34 20.42
N ILE A 35 -13.50 7.37 20.38
CA ILE A 35 -14.70 7.43 19.54
C ILE A 35 -15.52 8.72 19.71
N THR A 36 -15.56 9.27 20.93
CA THR A 36 -16.24 10.52 21.24
C THR A 36 -15.56 11.73 20.59
N GLN A 37 -14.23 11.76 20.55
CA GLN A 37 -13.47 12.81 19.88
C GLN A 37 -13.52 12.65 18.36
N ALA A 38 -13.44 11.42 17.87
CA ALA A 38 -13.54 11.10 16.45
C ALA A 38 -14.87 11.60 15.86
N LYS A 39 -15.98 11.39 16.57
CA LYS A 39 -17.29 11.92 16.16
C LYS A 39 -17.29 13.44 15.97
N ALA A 40 -16.63 14.18 16.87
CA ALA A 40 -16.59 15.64 16.82
C ALA A 40 -15.65 16.18 15.74
N LYS A 41 -14.58 15.43 15.41
CA LYS A 41 -13.50 15.86 14.51
C LYS A 41 -13.48 15.11 13.17
N LEU A 42 -14.55 14.38 12.83
CA LEU A 42 -14.53 13.47 11.70
C LEU A 42 -14.17 14.18 10.38
N LEU A 43 -14.66 15.40 10.17
CA LEU A 43 -14.35 16.17 8.97
C LEU A 43 -12.86 16.51 8.87
N ASP A 44 -12.25 16.92 9.98
CA ASP A 44 -10.82 17.25 10.02
C ASP A 44 -9.96 16.00 9.86
N ILE A 45 -10.37 14.89 10.46
CA ILE A 45 -9.74 13.56 10.29
C ILE A 45 -9.74 13.15 8.82
N VAL A 46 -10.88 13.27 8.13
CA VAL A 46 -10.99 12.91 6.71
C VAL A 46 -10.13 13.83 5.83
N ARG A 47 -10.06 15.13 6.13
CA ARG A 47 -9.19 16.07 5.41
C ARG A 47 -7.72 15.74 5.59
N GLN A 48 -7.29 15.47 6.82
CA GLN A 48 -5.93 15.04 7.10
C GLN A 48 -5.58 13.78 6.29
N LEU A 49 -6.42 12.76 6.34
CA LEU A 49 -6.22 11.49 5.62
C LEU A 49 -6.26 11.63 4.09
N HIS A 50 -6.84 12.69 3.55
CA HIS A 50 -6.77 12.94 2.11
C HIS A 50 -5.36 13.38 1.69
N ASP A 51 -4.74 14.21 2.53
CA ASP A 51 -3.44 14.83 2.24
C ASP A 51 -2.26 13.99 2.74
N THR A 52 -2.50 13.06 3.67
CA THR A 52 -1.49 12.16 4.24
C THR A 52 -1.79 10.69 3.96
N ASP A 53 -0.77 9.84 4.00
CA ASP A 53 -0.93 8.39 3.94
C ASP A 53 -1.09 7.77 5.35
N ASP A 54 -1.68 8.51 6.28
CA ASP A 54 -1.79 8.11 7.68
C ASP A 54 -2.85 7.01 7.91
N THR A 55 -2.75 6.33 9.04
CA THR A 55 -3.78 5.43 9.57
C THR A 55 -4.17 5.91 10.97
N ILE A 56 -5.47 6.10 11.21
CA ILE A 56 -5.98 6.53 12.53
C ILE A 56 -6.77 5.40 13.16
N ALA A 57 -6.38 4.95 14.36
CA ALA A 57 -7.19 4.02 15.14
C ALA A 57 -8.25 4.77 15.95
N ILE A 58 -9.47 4.26 15.91
CA ILE A 58 -10.57 4.68 16.78
C ILE A 58 -10.61 3.76 17.99
N THR A 59 -10.58 4.37 19.17
CA THR A 59 -10.59 3.64 20.44
C THR A 59 -11.91 3.79 21.19
N LYS A 60 -12.30 2.75 21.92
CA LYS A 60 -13.41 2.75 22.87
C LYS A 60 -12.86 2.31 24.22
N LYS A 61 -13.00 3.16 25.25
CA LYS A 61 -12.44 2.91 26.59
C LYS A 61 -10.93 2.57 26.55
N GLY A 62 -10.19 3.24 25.68
CA GLY A 62 -8.74 3.03 25.50
C GLY A 62 -8.34 1.82 24.65
N VAL A 63 -9.30 1.00 24.21
CA VAL A 63 -9.05 -0.16 23.35
C VAL A 63 -9.28 0.20 21.88
N PRO A 64 -8.33 -0.05 20.96
CA PRO A 64 -8.53 0.13 19.52
C PRO A 64 -9.60 -0.84 18.98
N GLU A 65 -10.61 -0.32 18.30
CA GLU A 65 -11.78 -1.10 17.84
C GLU A 65 -12.04 -0.94 16.33
N ALA A 66 -11.54 0.14 15.72
CA ALA A 66 -11.63 0.38 14.29
C ALA A 66 -10.45 1.21 13.79
N VAL A 67 -10.23 1.22 12.48
CA VAL A 67 -9.27 2.13 11.83
C VAL A 67 -9.97 2.93 10.74
N ILE A 68 -9.50 4.16 10.52
CA ILE A 68 -9.89 4.98 9.38
C ILE A 68 -8.65 5.14 8.50
N LEU A 69 -8.85 4.91 7.21
CA LEU A 69 -7.85 4.98 6.15
C LEU A 69 -8.35 5.94 5.07
N SER A 70 -7.42 6.53 4.31
CA SER A 70 -7.76 7.19 3.06
C SER A 70 -8.29 6.17 2.04
N MET A 71 -9.13 6.62 1.09
CA MET A 71 -9.62 5.74 0.03
C MET A 71 -8.47 5.15 -0.79
N LYS A 72 -7.48 5.97 -1.15
CA LYS A 72 -6.29 5.54 -1.88
C LYS A 72 -5.53 4.43 -1.14
N LYS A 73 -5.38 4.54 0.18
CA LYS A 73 -4.68 3.54 1.00
C LYS A 73 -5.49 2.24 1.09
N PHE A 74 -6.81 2.34 1.26
CA PHE A 74 -7.69 1.18 1.24
C PHE A 74 -7.64 0.44 -0.11
N GLU A 75 -7.75 1.16 -1.23
CA GLU A 75 -7.65 0.60 -2.58
C GLU A 75 -6.30 -0.09 -2.80
N GLY A 76 -5.19 0.55 -2.38
CA GLY A 76 -3.87 -0.06 -2.46
C GLY A 76 -3.72 -1.34 -1.63
N PHE A 77 -4.38 -1.43 -0.47
CA PHE A 77 -4.42 -2.66 0.31
C PHE A 77 -5.20 -3.77 -0.38
N ILE A 78 -6.36 -3.46 -0.97
CA ILE A 78 -7.13 -4.45 -1.72
C ILE A 78 -6.35 -4.94 -2.94
N GLU A 79 -5.74 -4.03 -3.71
CA GLU A 79 -4.89 -4.41 -4.85
C GLU A 79 -3.71 -5.29 -4.41
N THR A 80 -3.07 -4.96 -3.28
CA THR A 80 -1.98 -5.79 -2.73
C THR A 80 -2.49 -7.18 -2.34
N ILE A 81 -3.66 -7.29 -1.71
CA ILE A 81 -4.26 -8.58 -1.36
C ILE A 81 -4.58 -9.39 -2.61
N ASP A 82 -5.14 -8.77 -3.65
CA ASP A 82 -5.46 -9.42 -4.92
C ASP A 82 -4.21 -9.99 -5.59
N ILE A 83 -3.10 -9.23 -5.57
CA ILE A 83 -1.81 -9.70 -6.08
C ILE A 83 -1.28 -10.88 -5.26
N LEU A 84 -1.35 -10.80 -3.93
CA LEU A 84 -0.86 -11.87 -3.05
C LEU A 84 -1.72 -13.14 -3.10
N ALA A 85 -2.98 -13.02 -3.51
CA ALA A 85 -3.88 -14.15 -3.68
C ALA A 85 -3.57 -14.99 -4.94
N ASP A 86 -2.85 -14.42 -5.91
CA ASP A 86 -2.42 -15.11 -7.13
C ASP A 86 -0.98 -15.65 -6.97
N PRO A 87 -0.79 -16.97 -6.77
CA PRO A 87 0.53 -17.55 -6.56
C PRO A 87 1.43 -17.46 -7.80
N GLU A 88 0.88 -17.47 -9.02
CA GLU A 88 1.67 -17.31 -10.24
C GLU A 88 2.20 -15.88 -10.35
N MET A 89 1.34 -14.90 -10.05
CA MET A 89 1.75 -13.50 -10.01
C MET A 89 2.83 -13.27 -8.97
N VAL A 90 2.69 -13.82 -7.75
CA VAL A 90 3.71 -13.73 -6.69
C VAL A 90 5.04 -14.33 -7.13
N GLU A 91 5.04 -15.44 -7.86
CA GLU A 91 6.28 -16.05 -8.35
C GLU A 91 6.96 -15.17 -9.41
N GLN A 92 6.20 -14.65 -10.36
CA GLN A 92 6.70 -13.67 -11.33
C GLN A 92 7.28 -12.42 -10.64
N LEU A 93 6.68 -11.98 -9.53
CA LEU A 93 7.20 -10.86 -8.74
C LEU A 93 8.57 -11.18 -8.12
N LYS A 94 8.76 -12.40 -7.61
CA LYS A 94 10.04 -12.82 -7.03
C LYS A 94 11.13 -12.91 -8.09
N GLU A 95 10.82 -13.47 -9.24
CA GLU A 95 11.75 -13.57 -10.38
C GLU A 95 12.16 -12.16 -10.84
N SER A 96 11.18 -11.28 -11.07
CA SER A 96 11.44 -9.88 -11.44
C SER A 96 12.28 -9.15 -10.38
N ALA A 97 12.03 -9.40 -9.09
CA ALA A 97 12.81 -8.81 -8.01
C ALA A 97 14.27 -9.29 -7.98
N LYS A 98 14.51 -10.55 -8.37
CA LYS A 98 15.84 -11.15 -8.54
C LYS A 98 16.56 -10.57 -9.75
N ASP A 99 15.87 -10.45 -10.88
CA ASP A 99 16.41 -9.84 -12.11
C ASP A 99 16.87 -8.40 -11.87
N LEU A 100 16.05 -7.60 -11.19
CA LEU A 100 16.41 -6.25 -10.72
C LEU A 100 17.66 -6.23 -9.83
N LYS A 101 17.84 -7.23 -8.97
CA LYS A 101 19.00 -7.30 -8.07
C LYS A 101 20.27 -7.71 -8.82
N GLU A 102 20.11 -8.57 -9.82
CA GLU A 102 21.20 -9.14 -10.61
C GLU A 102 21.51 -8.29 -11.86
N GLY A 103 20.83 -7.15 -12.03
CA GLY A 103 21.06 -6.21 -13.13
C GLY A 103 20.56 -6.72 -14.50
N ARG A 104 19.72 -7.75 -14.51
CA ARG A 104 19.07 -8.27 -15.72
C ARG A 104 17.88 -7.39 -16.09
N LEU A 105 18.17 -6.22 -16.62
CA LEU A 105 17.17 -5.27 -17.08
C LEU A 105 17.35 -5.05 -18.58
N ILE A 106 16.22 -4.95 -19.28
CA ILE A 106 16.17 -4.52 -20.67
C ILE A 106 15.65 -3.09 -20.67
N ASP A 107 16.20 -2.26 -21.55
CA ASP A 107 15.69 -0.90 -21.73
C ASP A 107 14.29 -0.96 -22.35
N LEU A 108 13.46 0.04 -22.02
CA LEU A 108 12.07 0.08 -22.46
C LEU A 108 11.96 0.06 -23.98
N ASP A 109 12.87 0.73 -24.67
CA ASP A 109 12.92 0.82 -26.13
C ASP A 109 13.35 -0.50 -26.79
N GLU A 110 14.02 -1.41 -26.06
CA GLU A 110 14.39 -2.74 -26.55
C GLU A 110 13.29 -3.79 -26.29
N ALA A 111 12.36 -3.50 -25.38
CA ALA A 111 11.27 -4.41 -24.99
C ALA A 111 10.03 -4.31 -25.92
N PHE A 112 9.95 -3.27 -26.76
CA PHE A 112 8.83 -2.97 -27.65
C PHE A 112 9.28 -2.83 -29.11
#